data_AF-K9Q8Y5-F1
#
_entry.id   AF-K9Q8Y5-F1
#
_cell.length_a   1.000
_cell.length_b   1.000
_cell.length_c   1.000
_cell.angle_alpha   90.00
_cell.angle_beta   90.00
_cell.angle_gamma   90.00
#
_symmetry.space_group_name_H-M   'P 1'
#
loop_
_entity.id
_entity.type
_entity.pdbx_description
1 polymer ?
#
loop_
_entity_poly.entity_id
_entity_poly.type
_entity_poly.pdbx_seq_one_letter_code
_entity_poly.pdbx_strand_id
1 'polypeptide(L)'
;MQQELNRLEDLILSSWRVPLTGRTLIDEEKLFEQLDFIRVSLPSVFQEASAIMQHKQEVMLEAEEYGQQIVEAAQAKRAQILAESDILRQAEREAEQLRRTTQQECEEMMQETIAEIDRRRQACMEELEQMRQTAIAQAQEIEDGADQYADTVLENIEQDLKDMLRIITNGRQQLRQENQSQGYSSKKK
;
A
#
# COMPACT_ATOMS: atom_id res chain seq x y z
N MET A 1 44.33 -48.86 -45.18
CA MET A 1 44.30 -49.73 -43.98
C MET A 1 43.20 -50.78 -44.02
N GLN A 2 41.91 -50.44 -44.04
CA GLN A 2 40.85 -51.46 -44.18
C GLN A 2 41.01 -52.35 -45.41
N GLN A 3 41.37 -51.77 -46.56
CA GLN A 3 41.61 -52.54 -47.78
C GLN A 3 42.78 -53.54 -47.68
N GLU A 4 43.80 -53.25 -46.87
CA GLU A 4 44.99 -54.12 -46.73
C GLU A 4 44.76 -55.22 -45.69
N LEU A 5 44.02 -54.93 -44.63
CA LEU A 5 43.53 -55.95 -43.70
C LEU A 5 42.55 -56.89 -44.40
N ASN A 6 41.68 -56.36 -45.26
CA ASN A 6 40.77 -57.17 -46.08
C ASN A 6 41.55 -58.02 -47.09
N ARG A 7 42.64 -57.51 -47.69
CA ARG A 7 43.52 -58.30 -48.57
C ARG A 7 44.26 -59.40 -47.83
N LEU A 8 44.69 -59.14 -46.59
CA LEU A 8 45.27 -60.16 -45.71
C LEU A 8 44.24 -61.25 -45.38
N GLU A 9 43.02 -60.85 -45.06
CA GLU A 9 41.88 -61.76 -44.84
C GLU A 9 41.57 -62.59 -46.10
N ASP A 10 41.50 -61.96 -47.27
CA ASP A 10 41.27 -62.62 -48.55
C ASP A 10 42.40 -63.61 -48.92
N LEU A 11 43.66 -63.26 -48.63
CA LEU A 11 44.82 -64.16 -48.79
C LEU A 11 44.70 -65.41 -47.92
N ILE A 12 44.23 -65.25 -46.68
CA ILE A 12 44.00 -66.37 -45.75
C ILE A 12 42.81 -67.22 -46.19
N LEU A 13 41.73 -66.60 -46.67
CA LEU A 13 40.50 -67.29 -47.10
C LEU A 13 40.64 -68.02 -48.44
N SER A 14 41.46 -67.50 -49.37
CA SER A 14 41.70 -68.09 -50.69
C SER A 14 42.78 -69.17 -50.74
N SER A 15 43.50 -69.37 -49.64
CA SER A 15 44.60 -70.34 -49.52
C SER A 15 44.11 -71.79 -49.38
N TRP A 16 44.92 -72.76 -49.83
CA TRP A 16 44.52 -74.18 -49.85
C TRP A 16 44.39 -74.73 -48.41
N ARG A 17 43.17 -75.08 -48.01
CA ARG A 17 42.90 -75.81 -46.76
C ARG A 17 43.29 -77.28 -46.85
N VAL A 18 44.08 -77.74 -45.88
CA VAL A 18 44.49 -79.14 -45.79
C VAL A 18 43.39 -79.95 -45.07
N PRO A 19 42.74 -80.92 -45.73
CA PRO A 19 41.64 -81.68 -45.15
C PRO A 19 42.08 -82.49 -43.92
N LEU A 20 41.17 -82.66 -42.94
CA LEU A 20 41.36 -83.30 -41.63
C LEU A 20 42.32 -82.60 -40.63
N THR A 21 43.06 -81.55 -41.00
CA THR A 21 44.07 -80.93 -40.09
C THR A 21 43.69 -79.55 -39.55
N GLY A 22 42.63 -78.92 -40.07
CA GLY A 22 42.23 -77.56 -39.69
C GLY A 22 43.25 -76.47 -40.07
N ARG A 23 44.29 -76.81 -40.84
CA ARG A 23 45.37 -75.91 -41.24
C ARG A 23 45.17 -75.39 -42.67
N THR A 24 45.56 -74.15 -42.89
CA THR A 24 45.58 -73.50 -44.21
C THR A 24 47.02 -73.35 -44.66
N LEU A 25 47.30 -73.75 -45.90
CA LEU A 25 48.60 -73.64 -46.54
C LEU A 25 48.67 -72.29 -47.25
N ILE A 26 49.41 -71.36 -46.67
CA ILE A 26 49.49 -69.96 -47.12
C ILE A 26 50.86 -69.73 -47.76
N ASP A 27 50.87 -68.96 -48.85
CA ASP A 27 52.08 -68.46 -49.48
C ASP A 27 52.80 -67.49 -48.52
N GLU A 28 53.90 -67.98 -47.95
CA GLU A 28 54.67 -67.29 -46.91
C GLU A 28 55.17 -65.92 -47.41
N GLU A 29 55.64 -65.85 -48.66
CA GLU A 29 56.18 -64.62 -49.23
C GLU A 29 55.10 -63.53 -49.33
N LYS A 30 53.93 -63.87 -49.89
CA LYS A 30 52.81 -62.91 -50.03
C LYS A 30 52.22 -62.48 -48.70
N LEU A 31 52.18 -63.39 -47.72
CA LEU A 31 51.71 -63.07 -46.38
C LEU A 31 52.67 -62.09 -45.67
N PHE A 32 53.97 -62.33 -45.78
CA PHE A 32 54.97 -61.45 -45.20
C PHE A 32 54.99 -60.08 -45.87
N GLU A 33 54.88 -60.01 -47.20
CA GLU A 33 54.77 -58.74 -47.91
C GLU A 33 53.59 -57.88 -47.44
N GLN A 34 52.41 -58.50 -47.25
CA GLN A 34 51.24 -57.79 -46.75
C GLN A 34 51.38 -57.38 -45.28
N LEU A 35 51.97 -58.24 -44.46
CA LEU A 35 52.23 -57.93 -43.06
C LEU A 35 53.27 -56.82 -42.90
N ASP A 36 54.30 -56.79 -43.75
CA ASP A 36 55.29 -55.72 -43.78
C ASP A 36 54.69 -54.41 -44.30
N PHE A 37 53.81 -54.46 -45.30
CA PHE A 37 53.07 -53.27 -45.74
C PHE A 37 52.23 -52.68 -44.61
N ILE A 38 51.46 -53.52 -43.89
CA ILE A 38 50.69 -53.10 -42.72
C ILE A 38 51.63 -52.56 -41.63
N ARG A 39 52.75 -53.23 -41.35
CA ARG A 39 53.74 -52.80 -40.36
C ARG A 39 54.33 -51.42 -40.68
N VAL A 40 54.58 -51.11 -41.94
CA VAL A 40 55.14 -49.82 -42.39
C VAL A 40 54.08 -48.72 -42.43
N SER A 41 52.85 -49.04 -42.85
CA SER A 41 51.79 -48.04 -43.07
C SER A 41 50.91 -47.75 -41.85
N LEU A 42 50.80 -48.69 -40.90
CA LEU A 42 49.96 -48.55 -39.71
C LEU A 42 50.46 -47.44 -38.74
N PRO A 43 51.77 -47.31 -38.46
CA PRO A 43 52.26 -46.26 -37.56
C PRO A 43 51.92 -44.84 -38.02
N SER A 44 52.02 -44.53 -39.31
CA SER A 44 51.75 -43.20 -39.84
C SER A 44 50.27 -42.81 -39.73
N VAL A 45 49.36 -43.77 -39.89
CA VAL A 45 47.91 -43.54 -39.73
C VAL A 45 47.56 -43.27 -38.26
N PHE A 46 48.19 -43.98 -37.32
CA PHE A 46 48.01 -43.67 -35.89
C PHE A 46 48.60 -42.32 -35.51
N GLN A 47 49.73 -41.92 -36.09
CA GLN A 47 50.29 -40.58 -35.91
C GLN A 47 49.35 -39.49 -36.45
N GLU A 48 48.78 -39.69 -37.64
CA GLU A 48 47.81 -38.76 -38.22
C GLU A 48 46.53 -38.67 -37.39
N ALA A 49 45.97 -39.80 -36.95
CA ALA A 49 44.80 -39.80 -36.06
C ALA A 49 45.10 -39.12 -34.71
N SER A 50 46.28 -39.33 -34.15
CA SER A 50 46.74 -38.64 -32.94
C SER A 50 46.85 -37.14 -33.16
N ALA A 51 47.39 -36.69 -34.30
CA ALA A 51 47.50 -35.29 -34.64
C ALA A 51 46.12 -34.62 -34.81
N ILE A 52 45.17 -35.31 -35.44
CA ILE A 52 43.78 -34.82 -35.56
C ILE A 52 43.12 -34.71 -34.19
N MET A 53 43.35 -35.67 -33.28
CA MET A 53 42.82 -35.62 -31.92
C MET A 53 43.42 -34.49 -31.10
N GLN A 54 44.73 -34.26 -31.21
CA GLN A 54 45.39 -33.10 -30.58
C GLN A 54 44.83 -31.78 -31.10
N HIS A 55 44.72 -31.64 -32.43
CA HIS A 55 44.18 -30.44 -33.04
C HIS A 55 42.72 -30.19 -32.65
N LYS A 56 41.89 -31.24 -32.59
CA LYS A 56 40.51 -31.13 -32.08
C LYS A 56 40.49 -30.61 -30.64
N GLN A 57 41.38 -31.11 -29.78
CA GLN A 57 41.44 -30.69 -28.38
C GLN A 57 41.87 -29.22 -28.27
N GLU A 58 42.81 -28.77 -29.10
CA GLU A 58 43.22 -27.37 -29.19
C GLU A 58 42.05 -26.46 -29.59
N VAL A 59 41.33 -26.82 -30.66
CA VAL A 59 40.17 -26.04 -31.14
C VAL A 59 39.06 -25.98 -30.08
N MET A 60 38.82 -27.07 -29.34
CA MET A 60 37.84 -27.09 -28.25
C MET A 60 38.25 -26.15 -27.11
N LEU A 61 39.52 -26.16 -26.73
CA LEU A 61 40.05 -25.27 -25.69
C LEU A 61 39.92 -23.80 -26.11
N GLU A 62 40.29 -23.48 -27.35
CA GLU A 62 40.18 -22.13 -27.90
C GLU A 62 38.73 -21.65 -27.95
N ALA A 63 37.80 -22.52 -28.36
CA ALA A 63 36.38 -22.21 -28.39
C ALA A 63 35.79 -22.00 -26.97
N GLU A 64 36.21 -22.79 -25.99
CA GLU A 64 35.82 -22.61 -24.59
C GLU A 64 36.35 -21.28 -24.03
N GLU A 65 37.62 -20.97 -24.29
CA GLU A 65 38.22 -19.71 -23.86
C GLU A 65 37.53 -18.51 -24.50
N TYR A 66 37.28 -18.56 -25.81
CA TYR A 66 36.56 -17.51 -26.52
C TYR A 66 35.11 -17.34 -26.01
N GLY A 67 34.41 -18.45 -25.75
CA GLY A 67 33.08 -18.42 -25.16
C GLY A 67 33.07 -17.76 -23.78
N GLN A 68 34.05 -18.10 -22.94
CA GLN A 68 34.22 -17.50 -21.63
C GLN A 68 34.49 -15.99 -21.72
N GLN A 69 35.36 -15.57 -22.63
CA GLN A 69 35.66 -14.15 -22.87
C GLN A 69 34.42 -13.36 -23.30
N ILE A 70 33.55 -13.93 -24.15
CA ILE A 70 32.29 -13.28 -24.54
C ILE A 70 31.38 -13.07 -23.33
N VAL A 71 31.22 -14.10 -22.50
CA VAL A 71 30.35 -14.02 -21.31
C VAL A 71 30.88 -12.96 -20.35
N GLU A 72 32.19 -12.94 -20.09
CA GLU A 72 32.82 -11.93 -19.24
C GLU A 72 32.66 -10.52 -19.80
N ALA A 73 32.90 -10.32 -21.10
CA ALA A 73 32.71 -9.03 -21.76
C ALA A 73 31.24 -8.56 -21.67
N ALA A 74 30.28 -9.45 -21.87
CA ALA A 74 28.86 -9.14 -21.75
C ALA A 74 28.47 -8.77 -20.31
N GLN A 75 28.98 -9.51 -19.32
CA GLN A 75 28.77 -9.21 -17.89
C GLN A 75 29.39 -7.87 -17.50
N ALA A 76 30.62 -7.60 -17.92
CA ALA A 76 31.30 -6.33 -17.70
C ALA A 76 30.53 -5.16 -18.34
N LYS A 77 30.05 -5.33 -19.58
CA LYS A 77 29.25 -4.30 -20.26
C LYS A 77 27.91 -4.06 -19.57
N ARG A 78 27.24 -5.12 -19.09
CA ARG A 78 26.02 -5.00 -18.29
C ARG A 78 26.29 -4.23 -16.99
N ALA A 79 27.36 -4.57 -16.27
CA ALA A 79 27.74 -3.88 -15.05
C ALA A 79 28.06 -2.40 -15.32
N GLN A 80 28.74 -2.09 -16.43
CA GLN A 80 28.98 -0.72 -16.87
C GLN A 80 27.67 0.01 -17.16
N ILE A 81 26.75 -0.57 -17.95
CA ILE A 81 25.46 0.05 -18.26
C ILE A 81 24.63 0.28 -16.99
N LEU A 82 24.67 -0.64 -16.02
CA LEU A 82 24.01 -0.47 -14.73
C LEU A 82 24.67 0.61 -13.85
N ALA A 83 26.00 0.69 -13.85
CA ALA A 83 26.76 1.68 -13.10
C ALA A 83 26.67 3.09 -13.72
N GLU A 84 26.63 3.17 -15.04
CA GLU A 84 26.36 4.36 -15.85
C GLU A 84 24.86 4.62 -15.98
N SER A 85 23.99 3.80 -15.38
CA SER A 85 22.55 3.96 -15.48
C SER A 85 22.12 5.21 -14.72
N ASP A 86 22.19 6.33 -15.41
CA ASP A 86 21.54 7.59 -15.06
C ASP A 86 20.07 7.36 -14.70
N ILE A 87 19.46 6.27 -15.19
CA ILE A 87 18.10 5.84 -14.84
C ILE A 87 17.95 5.59 -13.34
N LEU A 88 18.91 4.95 -12.67
CA LEU A 88 18.78 4.68 -11.23
C LEU A 88 18.92 5.98 -10.42
N ARG A 89 19.88 6.83 -10.78
CA ARG A 89 20.02 8.17 -10.18
C ARG A 89 18.84 9.08 -10.47
N GLN A 90 18.27 9.00 -11.67
CA GLN A 90 17.10 9.75 -12.07
C GLN A 90 15.87 9.28 -11.31
N ALA A 91 15.65 7.97 -11.22
CA ALA A 91 14.58 7.39 -10.42
C ALA A 91 14.69 7.78 -8.93
N GLU A 92 15.91 7.77 -8.37
CA GLU A 92 16.16 8.25 -7.00
C GLU A 92 15.83 9.74 -6.85
N ARG A 93 16.24 10.59 -7.80
CA ARG A 93 15.92 12.03 -7.78
C ARG A 93 14.43 12.29 -7.90
N GLU A 94 13.74 11.59 -8.79
CA GLU A 94 12.29 11.70 -8.99
C GLU A 94 11.54 11.22 -7.73
N ALA A 95 11.97 10.10 -7.13
CA ALA A 95 11.39 9.60 -5.88
C ALA A 95 11.60 10.58 -4.71
N GLU A 96 12.80 11.17 -4.59
CA GLU A 96 13.10 12.17 -3.58
C GLU A 96 12.28 13.45 -3.81
N GLN A 97 12.13 13.90 -5.05
CA GLN A 97 11.30 15.05 -5.39
C GLN A 97 9.83 14.77 -5.07
N LEU A 98 9.30 13.61 -5.45
CA LEU A 98 7.93 13.21 -5.14
C LEU A 98 7.70 13.19 -3.63
N ARG A 99 8.60 12.59 -2.86
CA ARG A 99 8.51 12.56 -1.39
C ARG A 99 8.48 13.97 -0.79
N ARG A 100 9.33 14.88 -1.27
CA ARG A 100 9.35 16.28 -0.82
C ARG A 100 8.05 17.00 -1.15
N THR A 101 7.56 16.87 -2.38
CA THR A 101 6.30 17.48 -2.79
C THR A 101 5.14 16.95 -1.94
N THR A 102 5.02 15.63 -1.79
CA THR A 102 3.96 15.04 -0.95
C THR A 102 4.07 15.49 0.50
N GLN A 103 5.28 15.57 1.06
CA GLN A 103 5.46 16.06 2.43
C GLN A 103 5.01 17.52 2.56
N GLN A 104 5.40 18.38 1.61
CA GLN A 104 5.00 19.78 1.60
C GLN A 104 3.47 19.93 1.46
N GLU A 105 2.84 19.18 0.54
CA GLU A 105 1.38 19.18 0.37
C GLU A 105 0.66 18.72 1.63
N CYS A 106 1.17 17.68 2.32
CA CYS A 106 0.61 17.25 3.60
C CYS A 106 0.75 18.32 4.68
N GLU A 107 1.90 18.98 4.78
CA GLU A 107 2.13 20.06 5.73
C GLU A 107 1.19 21.26 5.47
N GLU A 108 1.02 21.64 4.21
CA GLU A 108 0.09 22.70 3.78
C GLU A 108 -1.37 22.34 4.12
N MET A 109 -1.80 21.12 3.79
CA MET A 109 -3.15 20.63 4.11
C MET A 109 -3.41 20.60 5.63
N MET A 110 -2.42 20.20 6.42
CA MET A 110 -2.52 20.22 7.88
C MET A 110 -2.65 21.64 8.42
N GLN A 111 -1.85 22.59 7.90
CA GLN A 111 -1.94 23.99 8.30
C GLN A 111 -3.30 24.60 7.96
N GLU A 112 -3.83 24.32 6.76
CA GLU A 112 -5.15 24.76 6.35
C GLU A 112 -6.24 24.18 7.25
N THR A 113 -6.16 22.88 7.57
CA THR A 113 -7.11 22.19 8.46
C THR A 113 -7.10 22.81 9.86
N ILE A 114 -5.92 23.11 10.41
CA ILE A 114 -5.79 23.76 11.72
C ILE A 114 -6.43 25.15 11.68
N ALA A 115 -6.13 25.94 10.64
CA ALA A 115 -6.73 27.27 10.47
C ALA A 115 -8.26 27.20 10.35
N GLU A 116 -8.79 26.19 9.66
CA GLU A 116 -10.24 25.99 9.56
C GLU A 116 -10.87 25.60 10.89
N ILE A 117 -10.23 24.68 11.65
CA ILE A 117 -10.69 24.29 12.99
C ILE A 117 -10.74 25.51 13.90
N ASP A 118 -9.73 26.36 13.87
CA ASP A 118 -9.67 27.56 14.72
C ASP A 118 -10.74 28.58 14.32
N ARG A 119 -10.97 28.80 13.01
CA ARG A 119 -12.09 29.64 12.54
C ARG A 119 -13.44 29.11 13.00
N ARG A 120 -13.68 27.80 12.86
CA ARG A 120 -14.94 27.18 13.30
C ARG A 120 -15.13 27.26 14.81
N ARG A 121 -14.05 27.11 15.59
CA ARG A 121 -14.07 27.30 17.05
C ARG A 121 -14.45 28.72 17.44
N GLN A 122 -13.85 29.72 16.79
CA GLN A 122 -14.15 31.13 17.04
C GLN A 122 -15.62 31.45 16.73
N ALA A 123 -16.11 31.04 15.56
CA ALA A 123 -17.51 31.24 15.19
C ALA A 123 -18.47 30.60 16.20
N CYS A 124 -18.19 29.36 16.63
CA CYS A 124 -18.99 28.68 17.64
C CYS A 124 -18.98 29.42 18.99
N MET A 125 -17.83 29.96 19.41
CA MET A 125 -17.74 30.75 20.65
C MET A 125 -18.58 32.04 20.57
N GLU A 126 -18.56 32.74 19.43
CA GLU A 126 -19.37 33.94 19.22
C GLU A 126 -20.86 33.62 19.24
N GLU A 127 -21.29 32.55 18.55
CA GLU A 127 -22.67 32.08 18.56
C GLU A 127 -23.15 31.69 19.96
N LEU A 128 -22.31 31.00 20.74
CA LEU A 128 -22.62 30.62 22.12
C LEU A 128 -22.78 31.85 23.01
N GLU A 129 -21.92 32.87 22.87
CA GLU A 129 -22.03 34.09 23.66
C GLU A 129 -23.28 34.89 23.28
N GLN A 130 -23.63 34.97 21.99
CA GLN A 130 -24.88 35.58 21.54
C GLN A 130 -26.12 34.86 22.07
N MET A 131 -26.11 33.52 22.02
CA MET A 131 -27.17 32.69 22.57
C MET A 131 -27.31 32.91 24.08
N ARG A 132 -26.19 32.97 24.81
CA ARG A 132 -26.17 33.24 26.25
C ARG A 132 -26.76 34.62 26.58
N GLN A 133 -26.35 35.66 25.84
CA GLN A 133 -26.86 37.01 26.04
C GLN A 133 -28.36 37.10 25.77
N THR A 134 -28.83 36.47 24.69
CA THR A 134 -30.25 36.43 24.35
C THR A 134 -31.06 35.70 25.41
N ALA A 135 -30.57 34.55 25.89
CA ALA A 135 -31.24 33.78 26.94
C ALA A 135 -31.33 34.57 28.26
N ILE A 136 -30.29 35.33 28.63
CA ILE A 136 -30.32 36.20 29.81
C ILE A 136 -31.35 37.32 29.62
N ALA A 137 -31.35 37.99 28.47
CA ALA A 137 -32.31 39.07 28.20
C ALA A 137 -33.76 38.56 28.23
N GLN A 138 -34.03 37.39 27.65
CA GLN A 138 -35.35 36.75 27.69
C GLN A 138 -35.76 36.36 29.11
N ALA A 139 -34.83 35.84 29.91
CA ALA A 139 -35.11 35.51 31.30
C ALA A 139 -35.49 36.75 32.12
N GLN A 140 -34.77 37.86 31.92
CA GLN A 140 -35.07 39.15 32.56
C GLN A 140 -36.44 39.68 32.14
N GLU A 141 -36.76 39.64 30.84
CA GLU A 141 -38.07 40.08 30.34
C GLU A 141 -39.23 39.24 30.94
N ILE A 142 -39.02 37.92 31.08
CA ILE A 142 -40.00 37.04 31.73
C ILE A 142 -40.15 37.37 33.22
N GLU A 143 -39.05 37.63 33.93
CA GLU A 143 -39.05 38.01 35.35
C GLU A 143 -39.80 39.33 35.57
N ASP A 144 -39.45 40.37 34.81
CA ASP A 144 -40.10 41.68 34.86
C ASP A 144 -41.61 41.58 34.52
N GLY A 145 -41.96 40.79 33.51
CA GLY A 145 -43.34 40.54 33.11
C GLY A 145 -44.15 39.79 34.18
N ALA A 146 -43.53 38.85 34.90
CA ALA A 146 -44.15 38.12 35.99
C ALA A 146 -44.38 39.02 37.22
N ASP A 147 -43.41 39.86 37.56
CA ASP A 147 -43.52 40.84 38.65
C ASP A 147 -44.64 41.85 38.37
N GLN A 148 -44.67 42.40 37.14
CA GLN A 148 -45.71 43.36 36.75
C GLN A 148 -47.11 42.72 36.74
N TYR A 149 -47.21 41.45 36.31
CA TYR A 149 -48.46 40.70 36.39
C TYR A 149 -48.90 40.48 37.84
N ALA A 150 -47.96 40.11 38.72
CA ALA A 150 -48.24 39.91 40.14
C ALA A 150 -48.74 41.21 40.81
N ASP A 151 -48.09 42.34 40.56
CA ASP A 151 -48.51 43.66 41.06
C ASP A 151 -49.92 44.01 40.57
N THR A 152 -50.20 43.81 39.28
CA THR A 152 -51.53 44.06 38.71
C THR A 152 -52.61 43.20 39.37
N VAL A 153 -52.32 41.91 39.59
CA VAL A 153 -53.25 40.99 40.27
C VAL A 153 -53.48 41.43 41.73
N LEU A 154 -52.43 41.80 42.44
CA LEU A 154 -52.50 42.28 43.82
C LEU A 154 -53.28 43.60 43.94
N GLU A 155 -53.07 44.54 43.02
CA GLU A 155 -53.79 45.82 42.97
C GLU A 155 -55.30 45.59 42.76
N ASN A 156 -55.67 44.69 41.85
CA ASN A 156 -57.07 44.31 41.64
C ASN A 156 -57.70 43.70 42.90
N ILE A 157 -57.00 42.77 43.57
CA ILE A 157 -57.47 42.17 44.83
C ILE A 157 -57.62 43.24 45.92
N GLU A 158 -56.67 44.17 46.03
CA GLU A 158 -56.75 45.28 46.99
C GLU A 158 -58.01 46.14 46.74
N GLN A 159 -58.30 46.45 45.48
CA GLN A 159 -59.46 47.24 45.10
C GLN A 159 -60.77 46.52 45.44
N ASP A 160 -60.88 45.22 45.11
CA ASP A 160 -62.04 44.40 45.44
C ASP A 160 -62.30 44.34 46.96
N LEU A 161 -61.23 44.19 47.75
CA LEU A 161 -61.32 44.19 49.21
C LEU A 161 -61.75 45.54 49.77
N LYS A 162 -61.26 46.67 49.21
CA LYS A 162 -61.71 48.02 49.58
C LYS A 162 -63.20 48.21 49.32
N ASP A 163 -63.68 47.76 48.16
CA ASP A 163 -65.09 47.87 47.80
C ASP A 163 -65.97 47.02 48.73
N MET A 164 -65.55 45.80 49.07
CA MET A 164 -66.25 44.96 50.03
C MET A 164 -66.27 45.58 51.44
N LEU A 165 -65.16 46.14 51.92
CA LEU A 165 -65.11 46.86 53.20
C LEU A 165 -66.04 48.07 53.22
N ARG A 166 -66.13 48.81 52.12
CA ARG A 166 -67.06 49.94 51.96
C ARG A 166 -68.51 49.47 52.07
N ILE A 167 -68.87 48.36 51.42
CA ILE A 167 -70.22 47.75 51.52
C ILE A 167 -70.52 47.35 52.97
N ILE A 168 -69.60 46.66 53.65
CA ILE A 168 -69.78 46.24 55.05
C ILE A 168 -69.93 47.45 55.97
N THR A 169 -69.12 48.50 55.77
CA THR A 169 -69.17 49.72 56.59
C THR A 169 -70.52 50.42 56.45
N ASN A 170 -70.99 50.58 55.21
CA ASN A 170 -72.31 51.15 54.92
C ASN A 170 -73.43 50.30 55.52
N GLY A 171 -73.40 48.97 55.34
CA GLY A 171 -74.39 48.05 55.92
C GLY A 171 -74.41 48.10 57.46
N ARG A 172 -73.25 48.15 58.12
CA ARG A 172 -73.14 48.33 59.57
C ARG A 172 -73.69 49.68 60.04
N GLN A 173 -73.45 50.75 59.29
CA GLN A 173 -73.94 52.09 59.63
C GLN A 173 -75.47 52.15 59.53
N GLN A 174 -76.05 51.49 58.54
CA GLN A 174 -77.49 51.39 58.35
C GLN A 174 -78.16 50.60 59.49
N LEU A 175 -77.60 49.44 59.88
CA LEU A 175 -78.07 48.68 61.05
C LEU A 175 -77.95 49.44 62.38
N ARG A 176 -76.95 50.33 62.53
CA ARG A 176 -76.84 51.22 63.69
C ARG A 176 -77.93 52.30 63.69
N GLN A 177 -78.26 52.86 62.53
CA GLN A 177 -79.38 53.79 62.39
C GLN A 177 -80.73 53.11 62.64
N GLU A 178 -80.93 51.89 62.14
CA GLU A 178 -82.14 51.10 62.39
C GLU A 178 -82.30 50.68 63.86
N ASN A 179 -81.20 50.29 64.53
CA ASN A 179 -81.26 49.99 65.97
C ASN A 179 -81.53 51.26 66.82
N GLN A 180 -81.05 52.43 66.39
CA GLN A 180 -81.39 53.69 67.06
C GLN A 180 -82.87 54.04 66.87
N SER A 181 -83.47 53.79 65.70
CA SER A 181 -84.91 54.03 65.47
C SER A 181 -85.83 52.98 66.11
N GLN A 182 -85.41 51.70 66.24
CA GLN A 182 -86.16 50.69 67.00
C GLN A 182 -86.07 50.87 68.53
N GLY A 183 -84.95 51.40 69.06
CA GLY A 183 -84.83 51.77 70.48
C GLY A 183 -85.80 52.88 70.92
N TYR A 184 -86.25 53.73 69.99
CA TYR A 184 -87.31 54.71 70.25
C TYR A 184 -88.73 54.12 70.18
N SER A 185 -88.92 52.96 69.53
CA SER A 185 -90.22 52.28 69.47
C SER A 185 -90.50 51.46 70.74
N SER A 186 -89.51 50.77 71.31
CA SER A 186 -89.70 49.96 72.53
C SER A 186 -89.84 50.76 73.85
N LYS A 187 -89.74 52.10 73.82
CA LYS A 187 -89.98 52.97 74.99
C LYS A 187 -91.33 53.69 74.96
N LYS A 188 -92.21 53.39 74.00
CA LYS A 188 -93.59 53.87 73.97
C LYS A 188 -94.58 52.70 73.93
N LYS A 189 -95.10 52.39 75.12
CA LYS A 189 -96.37 51.70 75.40
C LYS A 189 -96.46 50.21 75.14
#